data_AF-A0A8B7Q898-F1
#
_entry.id   AF-A0A8B7Q898-F1
#
_cell.length_a   1.000
_cell.length_b   1.000
_cell.length_c   1.000
_cell.angle_alpha   90.00
_cell.angle_beta   90.00
_cell.angle_gamma   90.00
#
_symmetry.space_group_name_H-M   'P 1'
#
loop_
_entity.id
_entity.type
_entity.pdbx_description
1 polymer ?
#
loop_
_entity_poly.entity_id
_entity_poly.type
_entity_poly.pdbx_seq_one_letter_code
_entity_poly.pdbx_strand_id
1 'polypeptide(L)'
;MFFRFVCYLVLVWLISGSDAQSCPEPLPVDNSIFVAKESKGQILGTYVCLQGYHLVGERNLFCNASKEWNAPPPKCRLGHCPDPVLVNGEFSSSGPVNVSDKITFKCNEHYVLKGSSWSQCLENHTWVPPLPICKSRDCGPPGNPAHGYFKGSNFDSGSTITYYCEERYRLVGTPDQQCIDGDWNSALPVCELIPEAPKPAPQTVAEKALLAFQERENFCKAIENFQNILKENRLTMEELKYSLEMKKAELEAKM
;
A
#
# COMPACT_ATOMS: atom_id res chain seq x y z
N MET A 1 -27.16 48.50 -85.48
CA MET A 1 -27.80 49.01 -84.26
C MET A 1 -27.77 47.95 -83.13
N PHE A 2 -26.60 47.32 -82.89
CA PHE A 2 -26.42 46.21 -81.94
C PHE A 2 -25.26 46.46 -80.94
N PHE A 3 -24.75 47.70 -80.88
CA PHE A 3 -23.61 48.11 -80.05
C PHE A 3 -24.01 48.91 -78.79
N ARG A 4 -25.28 48.81 -78.35
CA ARG A 4 -25.76 49.42 -77.10
C ARG A 4 -26.22 48.43 -76.02
N PHE A 5 -26.28 47.12 -76.34
CA PHE A 5 -26.70 46.10 -75.37
C PHE A 5 -25.54 45.34 -74.69
N VAL A 6 -24.31 45.41 -75.21
CA VAL A 6 -23.16 44.71 -74.61
C VAL A 6 -22.50 45.52 -73.47
N CYS A 7 -22.72 46.84 -73.39
CA CYS A 7 -22.26 47.64 -72.25
C CYS A 7 -23.13 47.51 -70.99
N TYR A 8 -24.34 46.94 -71.08
CA TYR A 8 -25.21 46.77 -69.91
C TYR A 8 -24.88 45.50 -69.10
N LEU A 9 -24.14 44.54 -69.67
CA LEU A 9 -23.67 43.35 -68.95
C LEU A 9 -22.31 43.52 -68.27
N VAL A 10 -21.60 44.62 -68.54
CA VAL A 10 -20.41 45.02 -67.76
C VAL A 10 -20.79 45.88 -66.54
N LEU A 11 -22.02 46.41 -66.50
CA LEU A 11 -22.59 47.10 -65.32
C LEU A 11 -23.25 46.15 -64.31
N VAL A 12 -22.94 44.85 -64.34
CA VAL A 12 -23.15 43.95 -63.19
C VAL A 12 -21.84 43.72 -62.42
N TRP A 13 -20.70 44.24 -62.92
CA TRP A 13 -19.39 44.15 -62.26
C TRP A 13 -18.91 45.45 -61.59
N LEU A 14 -19.82 46.43 -61.41
CA LEU A 14 -19.54 47.67 -60.67
C LEU A 14 -20.69 48.05 -59.73
N ILE A 15 -21.15 47.09 -58.93
CA ILE A 15 -21.57 47.41 -57.58
C ILE A 15 -20.43 46.93 -56.69
N SER A 16 -19.43 47.82 -56.59
CA SER A 16 -18.67 48.09 -55.38
C SER A 16 -18.80 47.02 -54.29
N GLY A 17 -17.73 46.24 -54.12
CA GLY A 17 -17.50 45.48 -52.91
C GLY A 17 -17.78 46.37 -51.70
N SER A 18 -18.84 46.04 -50.98
CA SER A 18 -19.00 46.45 -49.59
C SER A 18 -18.11 45.52 -48.78
N ASP A 19 -16.81 45.80 -48.80
CA ASP A 19 -15.91 45.33 -47.75
C ASP A 19 -16.35 46.05 -46.48
N ALA A 20 -17.38 45.50 -45.82
CA ALA A 20 -17.86 45.97 -44.53
C ALA A 20 -16.75 45.64 -43.53
N GLN A 21 -15.89 46.64 -43.35
CA GLN A 21 -14.66 46.61 -42.58
C GLN A 21 -14.94 46.23 -41.11
N SER A 22 -14.93 44.93 -40.83
CA SER A 22 -15.02 44.38 -39.48
C SER A 22 -13.63 44.02 -38.95
N CYS A 23 -13.49 43.97 -37.63
CA CYS A 23 -12.27 43.54 -36.94
C CYS A 23 -11.93 42.08 -37.27
N PRO A 24 -10.66 41.67 -37.16
CA PRO A 24 -10.26 40.29 -37.42
C PRO A 24 -11.02 39.33 -36.49
N GLU A 25 -11.38 38.16 -37.03
CA GLU A 25 -12.03 37.11 -36.27
C GLU A 25 -11.19 36.79 -35.02
N PRO A 26 -11.81 36.78 -33.81
CA PRO A 26 -11.11 36.50 -32.57
C PRO A 26 -10.46 35.11 -32.61
N LEU A 27 -9.25 35.00 -32.06
CA LEU A 27 -8.58 33.70 -31.99
C LEU A 27 -9.40 32.73 -31.10
N PRO A 28 -9.59 31.48 -31.52
CA PRO A 28 -10.29 30.49 -30.71
C PRO A 28 -9.48 30.20 -29.45
N VAL A 29 -10.16 30.24 -28.31
CA VAL A 29 -9.59 29.86 -27.01
C VAL A 29 -10.35 28.64 -26.52
N ASP A 30 -9.63 27.55 -26.27
CA ASP A 30 -10.21 26.29 -25.78
C ASP A 30 -11.02 26.53 -24.50
N ASN A 31 -12.15 25.83 -24.38
CA ASN A 31 -13.06 25.91 -23.23
C ASN A 31 -13.56 27.34 -22.95
N SER A 32 -13.80 28.12 -24.00
CA SER A 32 -14.35 29.48 -23.90
C SER A 32 -15.41 29.76 -24.98
N ILE A 33 -16.20 30.80 -24.73
CA ILE A 33 -17.04 31.48 -25.72
C ILE A 33 -16.58 32.94 -25.85
N PHE A 34 -16.65 33.46 -27.07
CA PHE A 34 -16.35 34.87 -27.35
C PHE A 34 -17.64 35.61 -27.68
N VAL A 35 -17.88 36.73 -26.99
CA VAL A 35 -19.06 37.57 -27.20
C VAL A 35 -18.60 38.94 -27.67
N ALA A 36 -18.96 39.31 -28.90
CA ALA A 36 -18.69 40.63 -29.46
C ALA A 36 -19.90 41.55 -29.30
N LYS A 37 -19.66 42.78 -28.87
CA LYS A 37 -20.66 43.85 -28.78
C LYS A 37 -20.09 45.14 -29.34
N GLU A 38 -20.87 45.86 -30.14
CA GLU A 38 -20.54 47.23 -30.52
C GLU A 38 -20.94 48.21 -29.40
N SER A 39 -20.02 49.08 -29.00
CA SER A 39 -20.28 50.15 -28.03
C SER A 39 -19.58 51.43 -28.47
N LYS A 40 -20.37 52.48 -28.76
CA LYS A 40 -19.87 53.82 -29.17
C LYS A 40 -18.91 53.77 -30.37
N GLY A 41 -19.18 52.92 -31.37
CA GLY A 41 -18.36 52.79 -32.58
C GLY A 41 -17.06 51.99 -32.40
N GLN A 42 -16.90 51.30 -31.27
CA GLN A 42 -15.82 50.34 -31.03
C GLN A 42 -16.40 48.94 -30.79
N ILE A 43 -15.70 47.90 -31.25
CA ILE A 43 -16.06 46.51 -30.95
C ILE A 43 -15.40 46.09 -29.65
N LEU A 44 -16.22 45.77 -28.65
CA LEU A 44 -15.83 45.16 -27.39
C LEU A 44 -16.04 43.65 -27.48
N GLY A 45 -14.95 42.89 -27.43
CA GLY A 45 -14.94 41.44 -27.35
C GLY A 45 -14.75 40.98 -25.91
N THR A 46 -15.60 40.08 -25.43
CA THR A 46 -15.49 39.51 -24.09
C THR A 46 -15.34 37.99 -24.19
N TYR A 47 -14.25 37.46 -23.63
CA TYR A 47 -14.10 36.02 -23.44
C TYR A 47 -14.79 35.58 -22.14
N VAL A 48 -15.56 34.51 -22.24
CA VAL A 48 -16.21 33.84 -21.11
C VAL A 48 -15.79 32.38 -21.13
N CYS A 49 -15.15 31.92 -20.06
CA CYS A 49 -14.78 30.51 -19.95
C CYS A 49 -16.01 29.65 -19.69
N LEU A 50 -16.01 28.43 -20.25
CA LEU A 50 -17.01 27.42 -19.96
C LEU A 50 -16.98 27.05 -18.48
N GLN A 51 -18.09 26.49 -17.99
CA GLN A 51 -18.21 26.05 -16.60
C GLN A 51 -17.05 25.12 -16.20
N GLY A 52 -16.44 25.37 -15.05
CA GLY A 52 -15.26 24.64 -14.56
C GLY A 52 -13.92 25.26 -14.94
N TYR A 53 -13.91 26.32 -15.75
CA TYR A 53 -12.72 27.04 -16.18
C TYR A 53 -12.74 28.49 -15.69
N HIS A 54 -11.56 29.02 -15.35
CA HIS A 54 -11.34 30.42 -15.01
C HIS A 54 -10.45 31.11 -16.05
N LEU A 55 -10.66 32.41 -16.22
CA LEU A 55 -10.01 33.21 -17.25
C LEU A 55 -8.67 33.73 -16.73
N VAL A 56 -7.58 33.40 -17.44
CA VAL A 56 -6.23 33.91 -17.17
C VAL A 56 -5.82 34.84 -18.31
N GLY A 57 -5.76 36.15 -18.03
CA GLY A 57 -5.45 37.21 -18.99
C GLY A 57 -6.49 38.34 -18.98
N GLU A 58 -6.50 39.18 -20.02
CA GLU A 58 -7.47 40.26 -20.16
C GLU A 58 -8.82 39.70 -20.64
N ARG A 59 -9.90 40.00 -19.91
CA ARG A 59 -11.24 39.49 -20.22
C ARG A 59 -11.87 40.22 -21.40
N ASN A 60 -11.62 41.52 -21.48
CA ASN A 60 -12.29 42.43 -22.40
C ASN A 60 -11.26 43.02 -23.37
N LEU A 61 -11.41 42.68 -24.64
CA LEU A 61 -10.58 43.17 -25.72
C LEU A 61 -11.35 44.26 -26.46
N PHE A 62 -10.66 45.32 -26.83
CA PHE A 62 -11.20 46.41 -27.64
C PHE A 62 -10.51 46.37 -28.99
N CYS A 63 -11.32 46.38 -30.05
CA CYS A 63 -10.81 46.60 -31.39
C CYS A 63 -10.54 48.09 -31.57
N ASN A 64 -9.27 48.42 -31.79
CA ASN A 64 -8.81 49.81 -31.92
C ASN A 64 -9.11 50.37 -33.33
N ALA A 65 -8.87 51.68 -33.52
CA ALA A 65 -9.03 52.34 -34.82
C ALA A 65 -8.11 51.77 -35.92
N SER A 66 -7.03 51.09 -35.53
CA SER A 66 -6.11 50.36 -36.41
C SER A 66 -6.59 48.96 -36.78
N LYS A 67 -7.80 48.57 -36.37
CA LYS A 67 -8.44 47.26 -36.64
C LYS A 67 -7.71 46.08 -36.00
N GLU A 68 -7.08 46.31 -34.86
CA GLU A 68 -6.39 45.29 -34.08
C GLU A 68 -6.98 45.20 -32.67
N TRP A 69 -6.95 44.00 -32.11
CA TRP A 69 -7.29 43.79 -30.70
C TRP A 69 -6.18 44.37 -29.83
N ASN A 70 -6.56 45.18 -28.84
CA ASN A 70 -5.62 45.87 -27.94
C ASN A 70 -4.83 44.94 -26.99
N ALA A 71 -5.22 43.67 -26.88
CA ALA A 71 -4.62 42.68 -26.00
C ALA A 71 -4.67 41.29 -26.65
N PRO A 72 -3.74 40.38 -26.31
CA PRO A 72 -3.80 38.99 -26.76
C PRO A 72 -4.99 38.24 -26.12
N PRO A 73 -5.50 37.16 -26.76
CA PRO A 73 -6.54 36.32 -26.18
C PRO A 73 -6.12 35.72 -24.83
N PRO A 74 -7.03 35.64 -23.85
CA PRO A 74 -6.76 34.99 -22.57
C PRO A 74 -6.74 33.47 -22.73
N LYS A 75 -6.33 32.76 -21.67
CA LYS A 75 -6.41 31.30 -21.59
C LYS A 75 -7.45 30.90 -20.57
N CYS A 76 -8.38 30.02 -20.94
CA CYS A 76 -9.26 29.38 -19.97
C CYS A 76 -8.55 28.16 -19.39
N ARG A 77 -8.22 28.23 -18.11
CA ARG A 77 -7.61 27.11 -17.36
C ARG A 77 -8.64 26.52 -16.42
N LEU A 78 -8.55 25.23 -16.12
CA LEU A 78 -9.39 24.62 -15.09
C LEU A 78 -9.28 25.44 -13.79
N GLY A 79 -10.43 25.88 -13.28
CA GLY A 79 -10.55 26.84 -12.17
C GLY A 79 -10.43 26.25 -10.78
N HIS A 80 -10.40 24.92 -10.69
CA HIS A 80 -10.41 24.21 -9.43
C HIS A 80 -9.39 23.08 -9.45
N CYS A 81 -8.89 22.71 -8.27
CA CYS A 81 -8.24 21.41 -8.13
C CYS A 81 -9.23 20.29 -8.41
N PRO A 82 -8.75 19.10 -8.82
CA PRO A 82 -9.62 17.93 -8.94
C PRO A 82 -10.43 17.73 -7.65
N ASP A 83 -11.73 17.47 -7.78
CA ASP A 83 -12.59 17.28 -6.63
C ASP A 83 -12.05 16.15 -5.74
N PRO A 84 -11.85 16.40 -4.44
CA PRO A 84 -11.36 15.37 -3.54
C PRO A 84 -12.36 14.22 -3.46
N VAL A 85 -11.91 13.01 -3.77
CA VAL A 85 -12.69 11.79 -3.56
C VAL A 85 -12.21 11.11 -2.29
N LEU A 86 -13.04 11.14 -1.25
CA LEU A 86 -12.78 10.44 0.01
C LEU A 86 -13.95 9.51 0.34
N VAL A 87 -13.77 8.22 0.06
CA VAL A 87 -14.77 7.18 0.41
C VAL A 87 -14.70 6.92 1.91
N ASN A 88 -15.85 6.77 2.58
CA ASN A 88 -15.95 6.59 4.04
C ASN A 88 -15.32 7.73 4.87
N GLY A 89 -15.42 8.95 4.36
CA GLY A 89 -14.99 10.15 5.07
C GLY A 89 -15.66 11.41 4.53
N GLU A 90 -15.32 12.51 5.16
CA GLU A 90 -15.81 13.85 4.87
C GLU A 90 -14.62 14.82 4.79
N PHE A 91 -14.80 15.91 4.05
CA PHE A 91 -13.81 16.98 3.95
C PHE A 91 -14.46 18.35 4.11
N SER A 92 -13.66 19.35 4.50
CA SER A 92 -14.13 20.67 4.91
C SER A 92 -14.60 21.60 3.77
N SER A 93 -14.82 21.08 2.57
CA SER A 93 -15.33 21.87 1.43
C SER A 93 -16.67 21.31 0.96
N SER A 94 -17.64 22.21 0.78
CA SER A 94 -18.97 21.92 0.24
C SER A 94 -19.10 22.29 -1.24
N GLY A 95 -18.00 22.65 -1.91
CA GLY A 95 -17.98 23.07 -3.30
C GLY A 95 -16.60 23.00 -3.96
N PRO A 96 -16.46 23.52 -5.20
CA PRO A 96 -15.23 23.49 -5.96
C PRO A 96 -14.07 24.18 -5.24
N VAL A 97 -12.91 23.54 -5.17
CA VAL A 97 -11.77 24.04 -4.39
C VAL A 97 -10.83 24.87 -5.27
N ASN A 98 -10.57 26.13 -4.89
CA ASN A 98 -9.70 27.02 -5.65
C ASN A 98 -8.22 26.75 -5.35
N VAL A 99 -7.36 27.29 -6.21
CA VAL A 99 -5.91 27.33 -5.97
C VAL A 99 -5.60 28.09 -4.68
N SER A 100 -4.62 27.60 -3.93
CA SER A 100 -4.20 28.02 -2.58
C SER A 100 -5.14 27.64 -1.44
N ASP A 101 -6.33 27.11 -1.71
CA ASP A 101 -7.23 26.64 -0.67
C ASP A 101 -6.66 25.40 0.04
N LYS A 102 -6.80 25.38 1.36
CA LYS A 102 -6.43 24.25 2.22
C LYS A 102 -7.71 23.61 2.76
N ILE A 103 -7.86 22.33 2.51
CA ILE A 103 -8.98 21.53 3.04
C ILE A 103 -8.46 20.50 4.03
N THR A 104 -9.33 20.12 4.95
CA THR A 104 -9.07 19.09 5.97
C THR A 104 -9.98 17.89 5.75
N PHE A 105 -9.49 16.71 6.10
CA PHE A 105 -10.15 15.44 5.91
C PHE A 105 -10.41 14.77 7.26
N LYS A 106 -11.54 14.07 7.33
CA LYS A 106 -11.95 13.27 8.48
C LYS A 106 -12.58 11.97 7.99
N CYS A 107 -12.16 10.84 8.53
CA CYS A 107 -12.81 9.57 8.23
C CYS A 107 -14.04 9.35 9.11
N ASN A 108 -14.98 8.57 8.59
CA ASN A 108 -16.17 8.13 9.32
C ASN A 108 -15.77 7.21 10.49
N GLU A 109 -16.74 6.93 11.36
CA GLU A 109 -16.55 5.95 12.43
C GLU A 109 -16.13 4.58 11.87
N HIS A 110 -15.26 3.86 12.59
CA HIS A 110 -14.63 2.60 12.17
C HIS A 110 -13.61 2.69 11.03
N TYR A 111 -13.27 3.89 10.54
CA TYR A 111 -12.20 4.09 9.56
C TYR A 111 -11.03 4.87 10.16
N VAL A 112 -9.86 4.72 9.54
CA VAL A 112 -8.59 5.37 9.91
C VAL A 112 -8.06 6.13 8.72
N LEU A 113 -7.68 7.38 8.96
CA LEU A 113 -7.09 8.25 7.95
C LEU A 113 -5.63 7.86 7.72
N LYS A 114 -5.31 7.38 6.52
CA LYS A 114 -3.94 7.10 6.07
C LYS A 114 -3.50 8.22 5.14
N GLY A 115 -2.45 8.96 5.54
CA GLY A 115 -1.97 10.15 4.84
C GLY A 115 -2.07 11.40 5.71
N SER A 116 -2.00 12.57 5.09
CA SER A 116 -2.17 13.85 5.80
C SER A 116 -3.65 14.15 6.04
N SER A 117 -3.98 14.68 7.22
CA SER A 117 -5.34 15.16 7.54
C SER A 117 -5.72 16.46 6.82
N TRP A 118 -4.82 17.00 6.01
CA TRP A 118 -5.03 18.20 5.21
C TRP A 118 -4.30 18.12 3.88
N SER A 119 -4.82 18.83 2.89
CA SER A 119 -4.15 19.05 1.62
C SER A 119 -4.42 20.47 1.12
N GLN A 120 -3.45 21.05 0.42
CA GLN A 120 -3.57 22.36 -0.20
C GLN A 120 -3.53 22.21 -1.71
N CYS A 121 -4.43 22.92 -2.40
CA CYS A 121 -4.42 23.03 -3.84
C CYS A 121 -3.31 24.01 -4.25
N LEU A 122 -2.29 23.54 -4.98
CA LEU A 122 -1.20 24.40 -5.47
C LEU A 122 -1.55 25.07 -6.81
N GLU A 123 -0.74 26.04 -7.24
CA GLU A 123 -0.92 26.77 -8.52
C GLU A 123 -0.90 25.87 -9.76
N ASN A 124 -0.26 24.71 -9.67
CA ASN A 124 -0.26 23.69 -10.72
C ASN A 124 -1.49 22.78 -10.67
N HIS A 125 -2.50 23.11 -9.87
CA HIS A 125 -3.74 22.33 -9.67
C HIS A 125 -3.51 20.93 -9.09
N THR A 126 -2.43 20.75 -8.31
CA THR A 126 -2.16 19.51 -7.59
C THR A 126 -2.40 19.65 -6.10
N TRP A 127 -2.86 18.55 -5.50
CA TRP A 127 -3.04 18.43 -4.06
C TRP A 127 -1.72 18.08 -3.39
N VAL A 128 -1.27 18.95 -2.48
CA VAL A 128 -0.04 18.74 -1.72
C VAL A 128 -0.29 18.98 -0.23
N PRO A 129 0.01 17.98 0.64
CA PRO A 129 0.37 16.59 0.30
C PRO A 129 -0.76 15.85 -0.45
N PRO A 130 -0.50 14.68 -1.07
CA PRO A 130 -1.54 13.90 -1.75
C PRO A 130 -2.75 13.62 -0.84
N LEU A 131 -3.93 13.51 -1.47
CA LEU A 131 -5.18 13.24 -0.77
C LEU A 131 -5.08 11.95 0.08
N PRO A 132 -5.60 11.94 1.32
CA PRO A 132 -5.57 10.77 2.17
C PRO A 132 -6.61 9.72 1.72
N ILE A 133 -6.50 8.52 2.29
CA ILE A 133 -7.51 7.47 2.16
C ILE A 133 -8.05 7.08 3.54
N CYS A 134 -9.33 6.69 3.59
CA CYS A 134 -9.93 6.11 4.79
C CYS A 134 -9.95 4.58 4.66
N LYS A 135 -9.13 3.90 5.46
CA LYS A 135 -9.06 2.43 5.52
C LYS A 135 -9.91 1.94 6.70
N SER A 136 -10.56 0.78 6.57
CA SER A 136 -11.25 0.17 7.72
C SER A 136 -10.27 -0.04 8.88
N ARG A 137 -10.75 0.08 10.11
CA ARG A 137 -10.01 -0.31 11.33
C ARG A 137 -9.78 -1.81 11.42
N ASP A 138 -10.54 -2.59 10.66
CA ASP A 138 -10.38 -4.04 10.59
C ASP A 138 -9.23 -4.36 9.65
N CYS A 139 -8.29 -5.18 10.12
CA CYS A 139 -7.11 -5.52 9.34
C CYS A 139 -7.39 -6.57 8.25
N GLY A 140 -8.53 -7.26 8.37
CA GLY A 140 -8.87 -8.41 7.53
C GLY A 140 -7.93 -9.60 7.75
N PRO A 141 -8.15 -10.72 7.05
CA PRO A 141 -7.32 -11.92 7.19
C PRO A 141 -5.87 -11.65 6.73
N PRO A 142 -4.85 -11.87 7.59
CA PRO A 142 -3.45 -11.57 7.27
C PRO A 142 -2.79 -12.57 6.30
N GLY A 143 -3.48 -13.66 5.98
CA GLY A 143 -2.93 -14.76 5.17
C GLY A 143 -2.07 -15.74 5.99
N ASN A 144 -1.73 -16.87 5.36
CA ASN A 144 -0.92 -17.93 5.97
C ASN A 144 0.50 -17.91 5.39
N PRO A 145 1.54 -18.16 6.21
CA PRO A 145 2.88 -18.43 5.70
C PRO A 145 2.91 -19.77 4.95
N ALA A 146 3.84 -19.92 4.01
CA ALA A 146 4.08 -21.21 3.37
C ALA A 146 4.49 -22.23 4.44
N HIS A 147 3.91 -23.43 4.43
CA HIS A 147 4.11 -24.45 5.48
C HIS A 147 3.72 -24.01 6.90
N GLY A 148 2.70 -23.16 7.01
CA GLY A 148 2.15 -22.77 8.29
C GLY A 148 0.73 -22.22 8.19
N TYR A 149 0.17 -21.87 9.34
CA TYR A 149 -1.19 -21.38 9.48
C TYR A 149 -1.29 -20.44 10.69
N PHE A 150 -2.30 -19.56 10.70
CA PHE A 150 -2.63 -18.79 11.90
C PHE A 150 -3.85 -19.34 12.63
N LYS A 151 -3.98 -18.95 13.90
CA LYS A 151 -5.15 -19.19 14.75
C LYS A 151 -5.71 -17.86 15.23
N GLY A 152 -7.01 -17.66 15.00
CA GLY A 152 -7.75 -16.45 15.32
C GLY A 152 -8.86 -16.20 14.29
N SER A 153 -10.01 -15.73 14.73
CA SER A 153 -11.20 -15.51 13.88
C SER A 153 -11.73 -14.09 13.91
N ASN A 154 -11.21 -13.23 14.79
CA ASN A 154 -11.51 -11.80 14.82
C ASN A 154 -10.32 -11.00 14.27
N PHE A 155 -10.61 -10.02 13.41
CA PHE A 155 -9.63 -9.14 12.77
C PHE A 155 -9.92 -7.65 13.03
N ASP A 156 -10.79 -7.35 13.97
CA ASP A 156 -11.06 -5.99 14.44
C ASP A 156 -9.81 -5.40 15.10
N SER A 157 -9.70 -4.07 15.09
CA SER A 157 -8.61 -3.37 15.77
C SER A 157 -8.50 -3.76 17.25
N GLY A 158 -7.29 -4.11 17.69
CA GLY A 158 -6.97 -4.63 19.01
C GLY A 158 -6.90 -6.16 19.09
N SER A 159 -7.45 -6.88 18.11
CA SER A 159 -7.41 -8.35 18.07
C SER A 159 -6.00 -8.87 17.85
N THR A 160 -5.70 -10.03 18.44
CA THR A 160 -4.40 -10.72 18.29
C THR A 160 -4.61 -12.10 17.68
N ILE A 161 -3.73 -12.45 16.73
CA ILE A 161 -3.64 -13.79 16.14
C ILE A 161 -2.26 -14.40 16.42
N THR A 162 -2.18 -15.73 16.35
CA THR A 162 -0.92 -16.46 16.54
C THR A 162 -0.64 -17.38 15.37
N TYR A 163 0.59 -17.36 14.86
CA TYR A 163 1.10 -18.20 13.79
C TYR A 163 1.74 -19.49 14.31
N TYR A 164 1.60 -20.53 13.50
CA TYR A 164 2.16 -21.86 13.72
C TYR A 164 2.73 -22.39 12.40
N CYS A 165 3.76 -23.23 12.51
CA CYS A 165 4.33 -23.93 11.36
C CYS A 165 3.92 -25.41 11.38
N GLU A 166 3.84 -25.99 10.19
CA GLU A 166 3.64 -27.42 9.99
C GLU A 166 4.81 -28.24 10.56
N GLU A 167 4.61 -29.56 10.70
CA GLU A 167 5.65 -30.45 11.17
C GLU A 167 6.91 -30.37 10.29
N ARG A 168 8.08 -30.42 10.96
CA ARG A 168 9.41 -30.23 10.36
C ARG A 168 9.72 -28.81 9.91
N TYR A 169 8.88 -27.83 10.24
CA TYR A 169 9.18 -26.41 10.04
C TYR A 169 9.28 -25.67 11.37
N ARG A 170 10.18 -24.70 11.45
CA ARG A 170 10.31 -23.78 12.58
C ARG A 170 9.86 -22.39 12.18
N LEU A 171 9.22 -21.68 13.11
CA LEU A 171 8.80 -20.31 12.91
C LEU A 171 9.97 -19.35 13.07
N VAL A 172 10.17 -18.48 12.09
CA VAL A 172 11.14 -17.38 12.09
C VAL A 172 10.39 -16.06 11.96
N GLY A 173 10.55 -15.19 12.95
CA GLY A 173 9.83 -13.91 13.06
C GLY A 173 8.94 -13.86 14.30
N THR A 174 7.95 -12.98 14.28
CA THR A 174 7.01 -12.79 15.41
C THR A 174 5.86 -13.79 15.30
N PRO A 175 5.63 -14.64 16.32
CA PRO A 175 4.51 -15.59 16.28
C PRO A 175 3.17 -14.90 16.46
N ASP A 176 3.09 -13.83 17.24
CA ASP A 176 1.85 -13.10 17.52
C ASP A 176 1.78 -11.80 16.73
N GLN A 177 0.64 -11.54 16.09
CA GLN A 177 0.36 -10.25 15.45
C GLN A 177 -0.88 -9.62 16.03
N GLN A 178 -0.84 -8.30 16.21
CA GLN A 178 -1.99 -7.53 16.67
C GLN A 178 -2.46 -6.61 15.55
N CYS A 179 -3.78 -6.53 15.36
CA CYS A 179 -4.39 -5.57 14.47
C CYS A 179 -4.40 -4.19 15.14
N ILE A 180 -3.81 -3.20 14.50
CA ILE A 180 -3.76 -1.81 14.99
C ILE A 180 -4.26 -0.90 13.88
N ASP A 181 -5.47 -0.36 14.05
CA ASP A 181 -6.02 0.68 13.16
C ASP A 181 -5.94 0.31 11.67
N GLY A 182 -6.37 -0.92 11.35
CA GLY A 182 -6.44 -1.45 9.99
C GLY A 182 -5.15 -2.05 9.44
N ASP A 183 -4.06 -2.10 10.22
CA ASP A 183 -2.81 -2.74 9.84
C ASP A 183 -2.30 -3.73 10.89
N TRP A 184 -1.76 -4.86 10.42
CA TRP A 184 -1.08 -5.82 11.29
C TRP A 184 0.27 -5.26 11.73
N ASN A 185 0.53 -5.30 13.03
CA ASN A 185 1.69 -4.63 13.64
C ASN A 185 3.07 -5.27 13.34
N SER A 186 3.08 -6.40 12.64
CA SER A 186 4.30 -7.13 12.29
C SER A 186 4.15 -7.81 10.93
N ALA A 187 5.28 -8.17 10.32
CA ALA A 187 5.31 -8.86 9.04
C ALA A 187 4.94 -10.35 9.20
N LEU A 188 4.38 -10.94 8.14
CA LEU A 188 4.07 -12.36 8.08
C LEU A 188 5.33 -13.19 8.40
N PRO A 189 5.31 -14.09 9.40
CA PRO A 189 6.47 -14.89 9.75
C PRO A 189 6.80 -15.91 8.66
N VAL A 190 7.99 -16.49 8.70
CA VAL A 190 8.44 -17.50 7.73
C VAL A 190 8.58 -18.84 8.44
N CYS A 191 8.02 -19.90 7.85
CA CYS A 191 8.26 -21.26 8.30
C CYS A 191 9.42 -21.86 7.51
N GLU A 192 10.55 -22.06 8.17
CA GLU A 192 11.75 -22.65 7.57
C GLU A 192 11.84 -24.13 7.90
N LEU A 193 12.25 -24.94 6.93
CA LEU A 193 12.48 -26.37 7.17
C LEU A 193 13.55 -26.53 8.26
N ILE A 194 13.23 -27.32 9.29
CA ILE A 194 14.17 -27.67 10.34
C ILE A 194 15.27 -28.52 9.69
N PRO A 195 16.55 -28.12 9.77
CA PRO A 195 17.64 -28.92 9.22
C PRO A 195 17.60 -30.32 9.81
N GLU A 196 17.52 -31.34 8.96
CA GLU A 196 17.70 -32.71 9.42
C GLU A 196 19.09 -32.79 10.05
N ALA A 197 19.17 -33.38 11.24
CA ALA A 197 20.47 -33.75 11.79
C ALA A 197 21.19 -34.61 10.75
N PRO A 198 22.51 -34.42 10.53
CA PRO A 198 23.26 -35.31 9.66
C PRO A 198 22.94 -36.74 10.09
N LYS A 199 22.40 -37.55 9.17
CA LYS A 199 22.19 -38.98 9.43
C LYS A 199 23.52 -39.49 10.00
N PRO A 200 23.52 -40.18 11.17
CA PRO A 200 24.74 -40.76 11.69
C PRO A 200 25.41 -41.51 10.55
N ALA A 201 26.65 -41.15 10.23
CA ALA A 201 27.40 -41.87 9.21
C ALA A 201 27.28 -43.37 9.52
N PRO A 202 27.11 -44.25 8.52
CA PRO A 202 27.05 -45.68 8.76
C PRO A 202 28.27 -46.06 9.60
N GLN A 203 28.04 -46.40 10.88
CA GLN A 203 29.15 -46.68 11.79
C GLN A 203 29.97 -47.78 11.16
N THR A 204 31.25 -47.48 10.91
CA THR A 204 32.17 -48.44 10.33
C THR A 204 32.28 -49.65 11.26
N VAL A 205 32.61 -50.81 10.72
CA VAL A 205 32.81 -52.03 11.53
C VAL A 205 33.82 -51.77 12.65
N ALA A 206 34.80 -50.89 12.42
CA ALA A 206 35.78 -50.45 13.40
C ALA A 206 35.15 -49.61 14.54
N GLU A 207 34.27 -48.67 14.24
CA GLU A 207 33.59 -47.85 15.25
C GLU A 207 32.63 -48.68 16.11
N LYS A 208 31.90 -49.63 15.48
CA LYS A 208 31.05 -50.58 16.22
C LYS A 208 31.89 -51.47 17.14
N ALA A 209 33.04 -51.96 16.67
CA ALA A 209 33.95 -52.76 17.47
C ALA A 209 34.56 -51.95 18.63
N LEU A 210 34.88 -50.67 18.40
CA LEU A 210 35.41 -49.77 19.42
C LEU A 210 34.37 -49.50 20.53
N LEU A 211 33.12 -49.22 20.16
CA LEU A 211 32.04 -49.03 21.13
C LEU A 211 31.78 -50.30 21.94
N ALA A 212 31.75 -51.46 21.29
CA ALA A 212 31.60 -52.75 21.99
C ALA A 212 32.79 -53.05 22.92
N PHE A 213 34.00 -52.63 22.57
CA PHE A 213 35.18 -52.75 23.43
C PHE A 213 35.10 -51.81 24.64
N GLN A 214 34.69 -50.55 24.43
CA GLN A 214 34.50 -49.57 25.50
C GLN A 214 33.42 -50.00 26.49
N GLU A 215 32.32 -50.60 26.03
CA GLU A 215 31.30 -51.17 26.91
C GLU A 215 31.85 -52.29 27.80
N ARG A 216 32.70 -53.16 27.26
CA ARG A 216 33.36 -54.23 28.05
C ARG A 216 34.35 -53.65 29.06
N GLU A 217 35.12 -52.64 28.68
CA GLU A 217 36.04 -51.96 29.59
C GLU A 217 35.29 -51.31 30.77
N ASN A 218 34.18 -50.62 30.48
CA ASN A 218 33.33 -50.01 31.50
C ASN A 218 32.70 -51.06 32.43
N PHE A 219 32.30 -52.21 31.88
CA PHE A 219 31.79 -53.33 32.66
C PHE A 219 32.88 -53.94 33.58
N CYS A 220 34.11 -54.12 33.08
CA CYS A 220 35.24 -54.56 33.89
C CYS A 220 35.55 -53.57 35.03
N LYS A 221 35.58 -52.27 34.75
CA LYS A 221 35.77 -51.22 35.76
C LYS A 221 34.65 -51.23 36.81
N ALA A 222 33.41 -51.46 36.39
CA ALA A 222 32.27 -51.58 37.31
C ALA A 222 32.40 -52.80 38.22
N ILE A 223 32.84 -53.95 37.69
CA ILE A 223 33.12 -55.16 38.48
C ILE A 223 34.25 -54.90 39.48
N GLU A 224 35.35 -54.29 39.06
CA GLU A 224 36.47 -53.97 39.96
C GLU A 224 36.04 -53.04 41.10
N ASN A 225 35.26 -52.00 40.78
CA ASN A 225 34.72 -51.10 41.79
C ASN A 225 33.82 -51.84 42.79
N PHE A 226 32.93 -52.69 42.30
CA PHE A 226 32.06 -53.51 43.14
C PHE A 226 32.85 -54.48 44.04
N GLN A 227 33.88 -55.14 43.50
CA GLN A 227 34.77 -56.01 44.27
C GLN A 227 35.52 -55.25 45.37
N ASN A 228 35.93 -54.01 45.10
CA ASN A 228 36.57 -53.16 46.11
C ASN A 228 35.59 -52.79 47.23
N ILE A 229 34.36 -52.42 46.90
CA ILE A 229 33.30 -52.14 47.89
C ILE A 229 33.06 -53.35 48.80
N LEU A 230 33.03 -54.56 48.24
CA LEU A 230 32.87 -55.79 49.02
C LEU A 230 34.05 -56.02 49.98
N LYS A 231 35.28 -55.82 49.51
CA LYS A 231 36.48 -55.93 50.34
C LYS A 231 36.49 -54.92 51.49
N GLU A 232 36.12 -53.66 51.22
CA GLU A 232 36.05 -52.61 52.24
C GLU A 232 35.03 -52.94 53.34
N ASN A 233 33.89 -53.51 52.97
CA ASN A 233 32.83 -53.89 53.90
C ASN A 233 33.03 -55.30 54.52
N ARG A 234 34.15 -55.97 54.22
CA ARG A 234 34.46 -57.34 54.66
C ARG A 234 33.35 -58.35 54.34
N LEU A 235 32.67 -58.16 53.21
CA LEU A 235 31.60 -59.03 52.73
C LEU A 235 32.14 -59.96 51.64
N THR A 236 31.75 -61.22 51.70
CA THR A 236 32.01 -62.18 50.62
C THR A 236 30.89 -62.16 49.58
N MET A 237 31.20 -62.60 48.35
CA MET A 237 30.20 -62.74 47.29
C MET A 237 29.07 -63.72 47.68
N GLU A 238 29.38 -64.73 48.49
CA GLU A 238 28.42 -65.74 48.95
C GLU A 238 27.45 -65.17 50.00
N GLU A 239 27.95 -64.38 50.95
CA GLU A 239 27.12 -63.68 51.94
C GLU A 239 26.21 -62.64 51.29
N LEU A 240 26.73 -61.89 50.30
CA LEU A 240 25.91 -60.95 49.56
C LEU A 240 24.82 -61.67 48.76
N LYS A 241 25.17 -62.76 48.07
CA LYS A 241 24.20 -63.57 47.32
C LYS A 241 23.09 -64.08 48.23
N TYR A 242 23.44 -64.62 49.39
CA TYR A 242 22.47 -65.07 50.40
C TYR A 242 21.55 -63.93 50.87
N SER A 243 22.12 -62.75 51.14
CA SER A 243 21.34 -61.56 51.54
C SER A 243 20.36 -61.12 50.46
N LEU A 244 20.78 -61.15 49.19
CA LEU A 244 19.94 -60.78 48.04
C LEU A 244 18.84 -61.81 47.78
N GLU A 245 19.11 -63.11 47.93
CA GLU A 245 18.11 -64.18 47.78
C GLU A 245 17.04 -64.09 48.88
N MET A 246 17.44 -63.80 50.12
CA MET A 246 16.50 -63.55 51.21
C MET A 246 15.63 -62.32 50.95
N LYS A 247 16.23 -61.22 50.48
CA LYS A 247 15.49 -59.99 50.11
C LYS A 247 14.52 -60.22 48.95
N LYS A 248 14.92 -61.04 47.98
CA LYS A 248 14.06 -61.43 46.85
C LYS A 248 12.83 -62.21 47.35
N ALA A 249 13.02 -63.20 48.21
CA ALA A 249 11.91 -63.97 48.79
C ALA A 249 10.97 -63.09 49.64
N GLU A 250 11.50 -62.12 50.39
CA GLU A 250 10.69 -61.13 51.12
C GLU A 250 9.84 -60.24 50.21
N LEU A 251 10.36 -59.87 49.04
CA LEU A 251 9.65 -59.06 48.04
C LEU A 251 8.57 -59.88 47.33
N GLU A 252 8.89 -61.11 46.94
CA GLU A 252 7.95 -62.04 46.31
C GLU A 252 6.79 -62.41 47.24
N ALA A 253 7.01 -62.49 48.56
CA ALA A 253 5.95 -62.72 49.54
C ALA A 253 5.06 -61.49 49.80
N LYS A 254 5.44 -60.30 49.31
CA LYS A 254 4.67 -59.05 49.42
C LYS A 254 3.89 -58.71 48.14
N MET A 255 4.04 -59.51 47.09
CA MET A 255 3.28 -59.44 45.84
C MET A 255 2.14 -60.46 45.85
#